data_AF-A0A965RYG0-F1
#
_entry.id   AF-A0A965RYG0-F1
#
_cell.length_a   1.000
_cell.length_b   1.000
_cell.length_c   1.000
_cell.angle_alpha   90.00
_cell.angle_beta   90.00
_cell.angle_gamma   90.00
#
_symmetry.space_group_name_H-M   'P 1'
#
loop_
_entity.id
_entity.type
_entity.pdbx_description
1 polymer ?
#
loop_
_entity_poly.entity_id
_entity_poly.type
_entity_poly.pdbx_seq_one_letter_code
_entity_poly.pdbx_strand_id
1 'polypeptide(L)'
;MDFYLEYGTDVHQVKTLLEEIALNDTRILNDPKPFYGLAQLSENGVHVAAHVWVKTPDFVKVQFDFNQAVYDVFKANHIEFKKV
;
A
#
# COMPACT_ATOMS: atom_id res chain seq x y z
N MET A 1 2.41 2.63 -5.94
CA MET A 1 1.65 3.50 -5.01
C MET A 1 2.54 3.78 -3.82
N ASP A 2 2.45 4.98 -3.23
CA ASP A 2 3.32 5.44 -2.13
C ASP A 2 2.45 6.00 -1.00
N PHE A 3 2.72 5.58 0.23
CA PHE A 3 1.93 5.92 1.42
C PHE A 3 2.83 6.57 2.48
N TYR A 4 2.51 7.81 2.87
CA TYR A 4 3.25 8.55 3.89
C TYR A 4 2.62 8.37 5.28
N LEU A 5 3.37 7.79 6.20
CA LEU A 5 2.90 7.32 7.51
C LEU A 5 3.70 7.95 8.64
N GLU A 6 3.10 8.02 9.83
CA GLU A 6 3.75 8.53 11.04
C GLU A 6 4.96 7.68 11.44
N TYR A 7 5.99 8.32 12.02
CA TYR A 7 7.08 7.61 12.66
C TYR A 7 6.57 6.74 13.83
N GLY A 8 7.13 5.55 13.98
CA GLY A 8 6.68 4.55 14.96
C GLY A 8 5.59 3.61 14.46
N THR A 9 5.06 3.83 13.25
CA THR A 9 4.19 2.85 12.57
C THR A 9 4.94 1.53 12.35
N ASP A 10 4.30 0.40 12.66
CA ASP A 10 4.86 -0.93 12.37
C ASP A 10 4.86 -1.19 10.85
N VAL A 11 6.02 -0.97 10.23
CA VAL A 11 6.21 -1.16 8.79
C VAL A 11 6.06 -2.63 8.36
N HIS A 12 6.30 -3.60 9.26
CA HIS A 12 6.06 -5.01 8.94
C HIS A 12 4.57 -5.32 8.85
N GLN A 13 3.77 -4.77 9.78
CA GLN A 13 2.31 -4.86 9.71
C GLN A 13 1.78 -4.20 8.43
N VAL A 14 2.26 -2.99 8.10
CA VAL A 14 1.85 -2.26 6.88
C VAL A 14 2.10 -3.10 5.62
N LYS A 15 3.30 -3.69 5.48
CA LYS A 15 3.62 -4.54 4.33
C LYS A 15 2.72 -5.76 4.23
N THR A 16 2.42 -6.40 5.36
CA THR A 16 1.53 -7.57 5.42
C THR A 16 0.13 -7.21 4.95
N LEU A 17 -0.43 -6.09 5.44
CA LEU A 17 -1.75 -5.62 5.03
C LEU A 17 -1.79 -5.24 3.54
N LEU A 18 -0.73 -4.62 3.01
CA LEU A 18 -0.62 -4.32 1.58
C LEU A 18 -0.58 -5.59 0.71
N GLU A 19 0.11 -6.64 1.16
CA GLU A 19 0.13 -7.94 0.50
C GLU A 19 -1.25 -8.60 0.55
N GLU A 20 -1.93 -8.60 1.70
CA GLU A 20 -3.29 -9.13 1.83
C GLU A 20 -4.30 -8.41 0.95
N ILE A 21 -4.26 -7.08 0.89
CA ILE A 21 -5.12 -6.30 -0.01
C ILE A 21 -4.86 -6.69 -1.46
N ALA A 22 -3.59 -6.85 -1.85
CA ALA A 22 -3.24 -7.22 -3.21
C ALA A 22 -3.67 -8.64 -3.58
N LEU A 23 -3.52 -9.61 -2.68
CA LEU A 23 -3.95 -10.99 -2.88
C LEU A 23 -5.47 -11.11 -3.02
N ASN A 24 -6.23 -10.20 -2.43
CA ASN A 24 -7.69 -10.16 -2.51
C ASN A 24 -8.21 -9.48 -3.80
N ASP A 25 -7.36 -8.81 -4.58
CA ASP A 25 -7.74 -8.24 -5.87
C ASP A 25 -7.27 -9.13 -7.02
N THR A 26 -8.21 -9.85 -7.63
CA THR A 26 -7.92 -10.80 -8.73
C THR A 26 -7.34 -10.17 -9.99
N ARG A 27 -7.33 -8.83 -10.10
CA ARG A 27 -6.72 -8.09 -11.21
C ARG A 27 -5.21 -7.89 -11.02
N ILE A 28 -4.70 -8.06 -9.81
CA ILE A 28 -3.28 -7.97 -9.50
C ILE A 28 -2.60 -9.29 -9.89
N LEU A 29 -1.54 -9.16 -10.69
CA LEU A 29 -0.75 -10.28 -11.18
C LEU A 29 0.32 -10.65 -10.14
N ASN A 30 0.49 -11.97 -9.95
CA ASN A 30 1.51 -12.54 -9.06
C ASN A 30 2.84 -12.82 -9.76
N ASP A 31 2.86 -12.75 -11.09
CA ASP A 31 4.07 -12.85 -11.91
C ASP A 31 4.05 -11.69 -12.93
N PRO A 32 4.92 -10.68 -12.79
CA PRO A 32 6.00 -10.59 -11.79
C PRO A 32 5.46 -10.44 -10.36
N LYS A 33 6.25 -10.88 -9.36
CA LYS A 33 5.84 -10.78 -7.95
C LYS A 33 5.69 -9.31 -7.53
N PRO A 34 4.58 -8.93 -6.87
CA PRO A 34 4.46 -7.62 -6.24
C PRO A 34 5.55 -7.35 -5.20
N PHE A 35 5.85 -6.08 -4.99
CA PHE A 35 6.86 -5.63 -4.03
C PHE A 35 6.29 -4.60 -3.05
N TYR A 36 6.61 -4.77 -1.75
CA TYR A 36 6.19 -3.89 -0.67
C TYR A 36 7.39 -3.51 0.20
N GLY A 37 7.67 -2.21 0.31
CA GLY A 37 8.95 -1.73 0.83
C GLY A 37 8.86 -0.42 1.59
N LEU A 38 9.73 -0.23 2.59
CA LEU A 38 10.03 1.10 3.12
C LEU A 38 10.85 1.83 2.06
N ALA A 39 10.24 2.82 1.41
CA ALA A 39 10.82 3.52 0.27
C ALA A 39 11.73 4.68 0.70
N GLN A 40 11.33 5.44 1.71
CA GLN A 40 12.04 6.63 2.14
C GLN A 40 11.81 6.94 3.63
N LEU A 41 12.85 7.46 4.28
CA LEU A 41 12.77 8.12 5.58
C LEU A 41 12.72 9.63 5.34
N SER A 42 11.66 10.29 5.80
CA SER A 42 11.43 11.74 5.62
C SER A 42 11.53 12.49 6.95
N GLU A 43 11.45 13.81 6.96
CA GLU A 43 11.61 14.59 8.21
C GLU A 43 10.58 14.24 9.28
N ASN A 44 9.33 14.02 8.87
CA ASN A 44 8.20 13.85 9.79
C ASN A 44 7.48 12.49 9.67
N GLY A 45 8.05 11.53 8.96
CA GLY A 45 7.47 10.21 8.80
C GLY A 45 8.24 9.32 7.84
N VAL A 46 7.59 8.25 7.41
CA VAL A 46 8.15 7.25 6.50
C VAL A 46 7.25 7.02 5.30
N HIS A 47 7.86 6.77 4.14
CA HIS A 47 7.14 6.38 2.93
C HIS A 47 7.20 4.88 2.74
N VAL A 48 6.06 4.24 2.57
CA VAL A 48 5.95 2.82 2.24
C VAL A 48 5.38 2.69 0.83
N ALA A 49 6.09 1.98 -0.04
CA ALA A 49 5.68 1.78 -1.43
C ALA A 49 5.10 0.38 -1.65
N ALA A 50 4.06 0.32 -2.47
CA ALA A 50 3.47 -0.89 -3.03
C ALA A 50 3.59 -0.86 -4.57
N HIS A 51 4.30 -1.85 -5.13
CA HIS A 51 4.50 -2.02 -6.56
C HIS A 51 3.80 -3.31 -6.97
N VAL A 52 2.66 -3.16 -7.67
CA VAL A 52 1.82 -4.27 -8.13
C VAL A 52 1.75 -4.25 -9.65
N TRP A 53 1.48 -5.41 -10.24
CA TRP A 53 1.37 -5.58 -11.68
C TRP A 53 -0.09 -5.83 -12.05
N VAL A 54 -0.56 -5.18 -13.10
CA VAL A 54 -1.95 -5.26 -13.58
C VAL A 54 -1.97 -5.19 -15.10
N LYS A 55 -3.05 -5.64 -15.72
CA LYS A 55 -3.26 -5.39 -17.14
C LYS A 55 -3.49 -3.89 -17.37
N THR A 56 -2.99 -3.36 -18.48
CA THR A 56 -3.12 -1.94 -18.83
C THR A 56 -4.56 -1.41 -18.76
N PRO A 57 -5.60 -2.14 -19.25
CA PRO A 57 -6.98 -1.66 -19.17
C PRO A 57 -7.51 -1.51 -17.73
N ASP A 58 -6.97 -2.28 -16.79
CA ASP A 58 -7.41 -2.29 -15.40
C ASP A 58 -6.67 -1.26 -14.53
N PHE A 59 -5.57 -0.68 -15.05
CA PHE A 59 -4.62 0.12 -14.27
C PHE A 59 -5.28 1.21 -13.43
N VAL A 60 -6.07 2.08 -14.07
CA VAL A 60 -6.70 3.21 -13.39
C VAL A 60 -7.68 2.71 -12.33
N LYS A 61 -8.51 1.72 -12.67
CA LYS A 61 -9.51 1.18 -11.73
C LYS A 61 -8.85 0.50 -10.54
N VAL A 62 -7.80 -0.30 -10.76
CA VAL A 62 -7.04 -0.95 -9.67
C VAL A 62 -6.35 0.10 -8.81
N GLN A 63 -5.74 1.13 -9.39
CA GLN A 63 -5.08 2.17 -8.61
C GLN A 63 -6.03 2.84 -7.61
N PHE A 64 -7.24 3.22 -8.05
CA PHE A 64 -8.22 3.86 -7.16
C PHE A 64 -8.83 2.88 -6.16
N ASP A 65 -9.23 1.68 -6.60
CA ASP A 65 -9.81 0.65 -5.72
C ASP A 65 -8.80 0.21 -4.64
N PHE A 66 -7.53 0.05 -5.00
CA PHE A 66 -6.46 -0.34 -4.09
C PHE A 66 -6.21 0.74 -3.04
N ASN A 67 -6.16 2.02 -3.44
CA ASN A 67 -6.01 3.12 -2.49
C ASN A 67 -7.17 3.19 -1.49
N GLN A 68 -8.40 2.96 -1.94
CA GLN A 68 -9.57 2.91 -1.07
C GLN A 68 -9.48 1.74 -0.08
N ALA A 69 -9.12 0.54 -0.56
CA ALA A 69 -8.93 -0.63 0.29
C ALA A 69 -7.83 -0.38 1.35
N VAL A 70 -6.71 0.23 0.96
CA VAL A 70 -5.64 0.62 1.89
C VAL A 70 -6.14 1.60 2.94
N TYR A 71 -6.88 2.63 2.54
CA TYR A 71 -7.45 3.60 3.47
C TYR A 71 -8.35 2.93 4.52
N ASP A 72 -9.26 2.06 4.08
CA ASP A 72 -10.21 1.38 4.97
C ASP A 72 -9.50 0.39 5.91
N VAL A 73 -8.55 -0.40 5.40
CA VAL A 73 -7.79 -1.37 6.19
C VAL A 73 -6.87 -0.68 7.19
N PHE A 74 -6.18 0.39 6.80
CA PHE A 74 -5.30 1.11 7.72
C PHE A 74 -6.10 1.77 8.84
N LYS A 75 -7.24 2.38 8.52
CA LYS A 75 -8.16 2.92 9.52
C LYS A 75 -8.64 1.84 10.51
N ALA A 76 -9.00 0.65 10.02
CA ALA A 76 -9.43 -0.47 10.87
C ALA A 76 -8.31 -1.01 11.78
N ASN A 77 -7.05 -0.87 11.36
CA ASN A 77 -5.87 -1.31 12.10
C ASN A 77 -5.19 -0.18 12.90
N HIS A 78 -5.82 1.00 13.00
CA HIS A 78 -5.27 2.17 13.70
C HIS A 78 -3.90 2.65 13.16
N ILE A 79 -3.69 2.50 11.84
CA ILE A 79 -2.53 3.03 11.13
C ILE A 79 -2.87 4.42 10.61
N GLU A 80 -2.15 5.42 11.10
CA GLU A 80 -2.40 6.83 10.79
C GLU A 80 -1.59 7.29 9.58
N PHE A 81 -2.27 7.90 8.62
CA PHE A 81 -1.61 8.62 7.52
C PHE A 81 -1.03 9.93 8.04
N LYS A 82 0.18 10.27 7.58
CA LYS A 82 0.81 11.52 7.96
C LYS A 82 0.01 12.69 7.39
N LYS A 83 -0.44 13.60 8.28
CA LYS A 83 -1.02 14.89 7.87
C LYS A 83 0.12 15.79 7.40
N VAL A 84 0.00 16.26 6.17
CA VAL A 84 0.93 17.23 5.55
C VAL A 84 0.50 18.65 5.92
#